data_AF-A0A5U4CQI7-F1
#
_entry.id   AF-A0A5U4CQI7-F1
#
_cell.length_a   1.000
_cell.length_b   1.000
_cell.length_c   1.000
_cell.angle_alpha   90.00
_cell.angle_beta   90.00
_cell.angle_gamma   90.00
#
_symmetry.space_group_name_H-M   'P 1'
#
loop_
_entity.id
_entity.type
_entity.pdbx_description
1 polymer ?
#
loop_
_entity_poly.entity_id
_entity_poly.type
_entity_poly.pdbx_seq_one_letter_code
_entity_poly.pdbx_strand_id
1 'polypeptide(L)'
;MATTPTKKYPKSAISQLSYNCRRKIYRAQMVALYLSSDLSERDLCSPPLWLPFILTCIRDDIKDIDSELISLGLFDEAMGKKRRK
;
A
#
# COMPACT_ATOMS: atom_id res chain seq x y z
N MET A 1 -40.32 -18.83 -1.32
CA MET A 1 -38.87 -19.08 -1.19
C MET A 1 -38.14 -17.74 -1.23
N ALA A 2 -37.47 -17.36 -0.15
CA ALA A 2 -36.68 -16.14 -0.09
C ALA A 2 -35.30 -16.40 -0.71
N THR A 3 -35.00 -15.75 -1.83
CA THR A 3 -33.68 -15.78 -2.46
C THR A 3 -32.73 -14.87 -1.68
N THR A 4 -31.83 -15.46 -0.91
CA THR A 4 -30.70 -14.76 -0.28
C THR A 4 -29.80 -14.15 -1.35
N PRO A 5 -29.48 -12.84 -1.30
CA PRO A 5 -28.56 -12.24 -2.26
C PRO A 5 -27.15 -12.73 -1.93
N THR A 6 -26.57 -13.52 -2.84
CA THR A 6 -25.14 -13.83 -2.84
C THR A 6 -24.37 -12.50 -2.91
N LYS A 7 -23.61 -12.17 -1.85
CA LYS A 7 -22.60 -11.12 -1.89
C LYS A 7 -21.66 -11.45 -3.05
N LYS A 8 -21.88 -10.81 -4.20
CA LYS A 8 -20.88 -10.75 -5.26
C LYS A 8 -19.71 -10.00 -4.64
N TYR A 9 -18.66 -10.72 -4.26
CA TYR A 9 -17.38 -10.11 -3.95
C TYR A 9 -17.08 -9.11 -5.08
N PRO A 10 -16.84 -7.83 -4.80
CA PRO A 10 -16.54 -6.88 -5.85
C PRO A 10 -15.30 -7.40 -6.57
N LYS A 11 -15.43 -7.65 -7.87
CA LYS A 11 -14.32 -8.01 -8.74
C LYS A 11 -13.26 -6.93 -8.56
N SER A 12 -12.17 -7.31 -7.90
CA SER A 12 -10.91 -6.56 -7.83
C SER A 12 -11.02 -5.18 -7.16
N ALA A 13 -10.80 -5.11 -5.84
CA ALA A 13 -10.49 -3.85 -5.15
C ALA A 13 -9.29 -3.10 -5.80
N ILE A 14 -8.41 -3.84 -6.50
CA ILE A 14 -7.31 -3.29 -7.30
C ILE A 14 -7.84 -2.40 -8.43
N SER A 15 -9.01 -2.70 -8.99
CA SER A 15 -9.67 -1.89 -10.03
C SER A 15 -10.06 -0.49 -9.55
N GLN A 16 -10.18 -0.26 -8.25
CA GLN A 16 -10.63 1.02 -7.69
C GLN A 16 -9.50 1.98 -7.36
N LEU A 17 -8.27 1.49 -7.20
CA LEU A 17 -7.11 2.33 -6.96
C LEU A 17 -6.76 3.16 -8.20
N SER A 18 -6.49 4.44 -7.96
CA SER A 18 -5.96 5.39 -8.92
C SER A 18 -4.65 4.88 -9.52
N TYR A 19 -4.38 5.31 -10.75
CA TYR A 19 -3.11 5.01 -11.41
C TYR A 19 -1.90 5.46 -10.55
N ASN A 20 -2.01 6.63 -9.92
CA ASN A 20 -0.96 7.15 -9.04
C ASN A 20 -0.74 6.26 -7.81
N CYS A 21 -1.80 5.79 -7.17
CA CYS A 21 -1.69 4.85 -6.04
C CYS A 21 -1.02 3.54 -6.46
N ARG A 22 -1.40 2.98 -7.61
CA ARG A 22 -0.75 1.76 -8.14
C ARG A 22 0.74 1.98 -8.42
N ARG A 23 1.11 3.15 -8.96
CA ARG A 23 2.51 3.52 -9.18
C ARG A 23 3.31 3.61 -7.88
N LYS A 24 2.71 4.15 -6.81
CA LYS A 24 3.33 4.24 -5.47
C LYS A 24 3.55 2.85 -4.87
N ILE A 25 2.55 1.97 -4.95
CA ILE A 25 2.67 0.57 -4.52
C ILE A 25 3.81 -0.13 -5.25
N TYR A 26 3.87 -0.01 -6.59
CA TYR A 26 4.94 -0.59 -7.39
C TYR A 26 6.32 -0.06 -6.97
N ARG A 27 6.44 1.25 -6.73
CA ARG A 27 7.69 1.86 -6.26
C ARG A 27 8.13 1.30 -4.91
N ALA A 28 7.21 1.17 -3.95
CA ALA A 28 7.49 0.59 -2.64
C ALA A 28 7.98 -0.87 -2.77
N GLN A 29 7.37 -1.66 -3.66
CA GLN A 29 7.81 -3.03 -3.95
C GLN A 29 9.23 -3.07 -4.52
N MET A 30 9.53 -2.23 -5.52
CA MET A 30 10.86 -2.17 -6.13
C MET A 30 11.92 -1.71 -5.12
N VAL A 31 11.62 -0.69 -4.31
CA VAL A 31 12.53 -0.23 -3.25
C VAL A 31 12.77 -1.34 -2.24
N ALA A 32 11.74 -2.04 -1.77
CA ALA A 32 11.91 -3.14 -0.82
C ALA A 32 12.80 -4.26 -1.40
N LEU A 33 12.57 -4.63 -2.67
CA LEU A 33 13.39 -5.63 -3.36
C LEU A 33 14.86 -5.21 -3.42
N TYR A 34 15.16 -4.03 -3.99
CA TYR A 34 16.54 -3.58 -4.14
C TYR A 34 17.22 -3.29 -2.81
N LEU A 35 16.50 -2.71 -1.85
CA LEU A 35 17.02 -2.44 -0.53
C LEU A 35 17.41 -3.74 0.19
N SER A 36 16.58 -4.79 0.08
CA SER A 36 16.89 -6.08 0.68
C SER A 36 18.16 -6.72 0.11
N SER A 37 18.40 -6.58 -1.19
CA SER A 37 19.63 -7.05 -1.83
C SER A 37 20.85 -6.20 -1.46
N ASP A 38 20.74 -4.87 -1.59
CA ASP A 38 21.87 -3.95 -1.35
C ASP A 38 22.30 -3.90 0.12
N LEU A 39 21.37 -4.00 1.08
CA LEU A 39 21.72 -4.06 2.50
C LEU A 39 22.30 -5.42 2.91
N SER A 40 21.97 -6.51 2.21
CA SER A 40 22.50 -7.85 2.53
C SER A 40 24.01 -7.96 2.27
N GLU A 41 24.57 -7.10 1.42
CA GLU A 41 25.97 -7.10 1.04
C GLU A 41 26.79 -5.99 1.74
N ARG A 42 26.13 -5.14 2.54
CA ARG A 42 26.76 -3.95 3.14
C ARG A 42 26.97 -4.10 4.65
N ASP A 43 28.02 -3.44 5.13
CA ASP A 43 28.22 -3.19 6.55
C ASP A 43 27.18 -2.19 7.06
N LEU A 44 26.34 -2.64 7.99
CA LEU A 44 25.29 -1.84 8.60
C LEU A 44 25.83 -0.72 9.52
N CYS A 45 27.12 -0.75 9.87
CA CYS A 45 27.76 0.32 10.65
C CYS A 45 27.97 1.61 9.83
N SER A 46 27.85 1.56 8.51
CA SER A 46 27.95 2.73 7.62
C SER A 46 26.83 2.70 6.57
N PRO A 47 25.58 2.97 6.96
CA PRO A 47 24.46 2.94 6.04
C PRO A 47 24.61 3.99 4.93
N PRO A 48 24.07 3.74 3.72
CA PRO A 48 24.19 4.68 2.63
C PRO A 48 23.50 6.02 2.94
N LEU A 49 24.12 7.13 2.55
CA LEU A 49 23.59 8.49 2.79
C LEU A 49 22.21 8.75 2.13
N TRP A 50 21.89 8.01 1.07
CA TRP A 50 20.61 8.09 0.39
C TRP A 50 19.48 7.33 1.10
N LEU A 51 19.81 6.42 2.03
CA LEU A 51 18.83 5.54 2.67
C LEU A 51 17.73 6.31 3.41
N PRO A 52 18.04 7.31 4.26
CA PRO A 52 17.00 8.08 4.96
C PRO A 52 16.05 8.80 4.00
N PHE A 53 16.56 9.30 2.88
CA PHE A 53 15.75 10.00 1.88
C PHE A 53 14.75 9.05 1.19
N ILE A 54 15.22 7.86 0.78
CA ILE A 54 14.34 6.85 0.16
C ILE A 54 13.27 6.38 1.13
N LEU A 55 13.62 6.11 2.40
CA LEU A 55 12.64 5.71 3.42
C LEU A 55 11.59 6.81 3.66
N THR A 56 12.00 8.08 3.62
CA THR A 56 11.08 9.22 3.72
C THR A 56 10.09 9.26 2.55
N CYS A 57 10.57 9.07 1.32
CA CYS A 57 9.72 9.00 0.13
C CYS A 57 8.70 7.86 0.23
N ILE A 58 9.12 6.67 0.67
CA ILE A 58 8.22 5.52 0.82
C ILE A 58 7.19 5.76 1.93
N ARG A 59 7.60 6.37 3.04
CA ARG A 59 6.68 6.74 4.13
C ARG A 59 5.57 7.65 3.61
N ASP A 60 5.91 8.64 2.80
CA ASP A 60 4.92 9.59 2.28
C ASP A 60 4.05 8.93 1.18
N ASP A 61 4.60 8.06 0.34
CA ASP A 61 3.83 7.21 -0.57
C ASP A 61 2.80 6.35 0.18
N ILE A 62 3.17 5.76 1.32
CA ILE A 62 2.26 4.96 2.17
C ILE A 62 1.12 5.81 2.72
N LYS A 63 1.40 7.04 3.18
CA LYS A 63 0.33 7.95 3.67
C LYS A 63 -0.68 8.29 2.59
N ASP A 64 -0.19 8.50 1.36
CA ASP A 64 -1.06 8.80 0.23
C ASP A 64 -1.92 7.60 -0.16
N ILE A 65 -1.34 6.39 -0.13
CA ILE A 65 -2.08 5.14 -0.34
C ILE A 65 -3.15 4.96 0.73
N ASP A 66 -2.81 5.17 2.01
CA ASP A 66 -3.74 5.04 3.14
C ASP A 66 -4.92 6.01 3.01
N SER A 67 -4.63 7.27 2.67
CA SER A 67 -5.64 8.30 2.43
C SER A 67 -6.60 7.90 1.31
N GLU A 68 -6.07 7.34 0.21
CA GLU A 68 -6.90 6.87 -0.90
C GLU A 68 -7.77 5.66 -0.49
N LEU A 69 -7.20 4.69 0.22
CA LEU A 69 -7.93 3.52 0.72
C LEU A 69 -9.07 3.93 1.68
N ILE A 70 -8.84 4.91 2.55
CA ILE A 70 -9.86 5.50 3.43
C ILE A 70 -10.94 6.20 2.58
N SER A 71 -10.56 7.00 1.60
CA SER A 71 -11.52 7.73 0.74
C SER A 71 -12.44 6.78 -0.06
N LEU A 72 -11.90 5.63 -0.48
CA LEU A 72 -12.65 4.57 -1.15
C LEU A 72 -13.45 3.73 -0.15
N GLY A 73 -13.25 3.93 1.15
CA GLY A 73 -13.82 3.13 2.24
C GLY A 73 -13.39 1.66 2.23
N LEU A 74 -12.27 1.37 1.56
CA LEU A 74 -11.66 0.05 1.47
C LEU A 74 -10.86 -0.28 2.74
N PHE A 75 -10.35 0.75 3.43
CA PHE A 75 -9.59 0.57 4.66
C PHE A 75 -10.47 0.06 5.81
N ASP A 76 -11.62 0.72 6.04
CA ASP A 76 -12.58 0.31 7.07
C ASP A 76 -13.13 -1.10 6.80
N GLU A 77 -13.42 -1.42 5.54
CA GLU A 77 -13.87 -2.76 5.12
C GLU A 77 -12.81 -3.84 5.42
N ALA A 78 -11.53 -3.58 5.08
CA ALA A 78 -10.42 -4.50 5.36
C ALA A 78 -10.15 -4.68 6.87
N MET A 79 -10.37 -3.64 7.67
CA MET A 79 -10.19 -3.67 9.12
C MET A 79 -11.43 -4.19 9.88
N GLY A 80 -12.48 -4.62 9.17
CA GLY A 80 -13.74 -5.10 9.79
C GLY A 80 -14.53 -4.01 10.52
N LYS A 81 -14.21 -2.74 10.28
CA LYS A 81 -14.89 -1.59 10.90
C LYS A 81 -16.04 -1.14 9.99
N LYS A 82 -17.22 -0.89 10.58
CA LYS A 82 -18.33 -0.27 9.82
C LYS A 82 -17.90 1.14 9.41
N ARG A 83 -18.05 1.47 8.12
CA ARG A 83 -17.86 2.83 7.57
C ARG A 83 -18.47 3.87 8.52
N ARG A 84 -17.66 4.82 8.98
CA ARG A 84 -18.17 5.97 9.74
C ARG A 84 -19.01 6.81 8.77
N LYS A 85 -20.30 6.97 9.10
CA LYS A 85 -21.24 7.82 8.37
C LYS A 85 -20.86 9.29 8.50
#